data_AF-A0A285EI02-F1
#
_entry.id   AF-A0A285EI02-F1
#
_cell.length_a   1.000
_cell.length_b   1.000
_cell.length_c   1.000
_cell.angle_alpha   90.00
_cell.angle_beta   90.00
_cell.angle_gamma   90.00
#
_symmetry.space_group_name_H-M   'P 1'
#
loop_
_entity.id
_entity.type
_entity.pdbx_description
1 polymer ?
#
loop_
_entity_poly.entity_id
_entity_poly.type
_entity_poly.pdbx_seq_one_letter_code
_entity_poly.pdbx_strand_id
1 'polypeptide(L)'
;MSQPQGPPPFPPPGPQGSDPWPQQVTAPLPAAPEQKPFLKRPWVWGVAAALVIGIGIGNANGGSEAADSIEAASTSSAAGSSSPTAPAESSSSPATAPTTVVPPAAVAPTQPPTTPPPAPATQPEVVVDFAMPDLVGVDLQTAQITVQSNGVFLSRSHDLLGSRNQLVDSNWMVCTQNVPAGQRVTGEVEGLIDLGVVKREETCP
;
A
#
# COMPACT_ATOMS: atom_id res chain seq x y z
N MET A 1 -53.15 22.60 -11.91
CA MET A 1 -52.36 21.96 -10.84
C MET A 1 -51.82 20.66 -11.43
N SER A 2 -50.60 20.69 -11.99
CA SER A 2 -49.99 19.52 -12.61
C SER A 2 -49.24 18.73 -11.54
N GLN A 3 -49.57 17.46 -11.36
CA GLN A 3 -48.85 16.59 -10.44
C GLN A 3 -47.47 16.23 -11.02
N PRO A 4 -46.41 16.18 -10.21
CA PRO A 4 -45.11 15.72 -10.67
C PRO A 4 -45.20 14.22 -11.00
N GLN A 5 -44.80 13.85 -12.21
CA GLN A 5 -44.66 12.45 -12.59
C GLN A 5 -43.51 11.86 -11.78
N GLY A 6 -43.81 10.81 -11.01
CA GLY A 6 -42.80 10.05 -10.28
C GLY A 6 -41.82 9.35 -11.23
N PRO A 7 -40.64 8.94 -10.72
CA PRO A 7 -39.64 8.24 -11.53
C PRO A 7 -40.21 6.93 -12.11
N PRO A 8 -39.74 6.50 -13.30
CA PRO A 8 -40.19 5.26 -13.89
C PRO A 8 -39.80 4.05 -13.01
N PRO A 9 -40.58 2.96 -13.03
CA PRO A 9 -40.26 1.75 -12.29
C PRO A 9 -38.95 1.12 -12.81
N PHE A 10 -38.21 0.49 -11.90
CA PHE A 10 -37.02 -0.27 -12.27
C PHE A 10 -37.37 -1.43 -13.21
N PRO A 11 -36.51 -1.74 -14.20
CA PRO A 11 -36.68 -2.92 -15.03
C PRO A 11 -36.56 -4.20 -14.19
N PRO A 12 -37.28 -5.28 -14.55
CA PRO A 12 -37.15 -6.56 -13.87
C PRO A 12 -35.72 -7.12 -14.06
N PRO A 13 -35.21 -7.91 -13.10
CA PRO A 13 -33.94 -8.59 -13.27
C PRO A 13 -34.01 -9.50 -14.51
N GLY A 14 -33.02 -9.36 -15.39
CA GLY A 14 -32.91 -10.19 -16.59
C GLY A 14 -32.72 -11.68 -16.24
N PRO A 15 -32.96 -12.59 -17.20
CA PRO A 15 -32.69 -14.01 -16.99
C PRO A 15 -31.20 -14.20 -16.67
N GLN A 16 -30.93 -14.92 -15.58
CA GLN A 16 -29.60 -15.32 -15.12
C GLN A 16 -28.95 -16.17 -16.24
N GLY A 17 -28.23 -15.51 -17.14
CA GLY A 17 -27.41 -16.17 -18.15
C GLY A 17 -26.32 -16.95 -17.45
N SER A 18 -26.30 -18.26 -17.65
CA SER A 18 -25.20 -19.12 -17.25
C SER A 18 -23.95 -18.72 -18.03
N ASP A 19 -23.09 -17.90 -17.42
CA ASP A 19 -21.78 -17.61 -17.97
C ASP A 19 -20.92 -18.89 -18.00
N PRO A 20 -20.34 -19.27 -19.16
CA PRO A 20 -19.36 -20.35 -19.24
C PRO A 20 -17.98 -19.78 -18.91
N TRP A 21 -17.74 -19.40 -17.66
CA TRP A 21 -16.38 -19.15 -17.20
C TRP A 21 -15.62 -20.48 -17.11
N PRO A 22 -14.42 -20.61 -17.72
CA PRO A 22 -13.59 -21.79 -17.51
C PRO A 22 -13.24 -21.84 -16.02
N GLN A 23 -13.73 -22.89 -15.36
CA GLN A 23 -13.40 -23.23 -13.98
C GLN A 23 -11.88 -23.24 -13.86
N GLN A 24 -11.33 -22.21 -13.22
CA GLN A 24 -9.93 -22.18 -12.81
C GLN A 24 -9.74 -23.42 -11.95
N VAL A 25 -9.07 -24.43 -12.48
CA VAL A 25 -8.64 -25.59 -11.69
C VAL A 25 -7.75 -25.01 -10.60
N THR A 26 -8.29 -24.90 -9.40
CA THR A 26 -7.52 -24.55 -8.21
C THR A 26 -6.51 -25.67 -8.05
N ALA A 27 -5.27 -25.42 -8.48
CA ALA A 27 -4.16 -26.26 -8.09
C ALA A 27 -4.18 -26.33 -6.55
N PRO A 28 -4.04 -27.52 -5.93
CA PRO A 28 -3.94 -27.61 -4.49
C PRO A 28 -2.82 -26.66 -4.03
N LEU A 29 -3.15 -25.76 -3.11
CA LEU A 29 -2.14 -24.96 -2.41
C LEU A 29 -1.04 -25.92 -1.92
N PRO A 30 0.25 -25.61 -2.13
CA PRO A 30 1.31 -26.41 -1.54
C PRO A 30 1.07 -26.48 -0.02
N ALA A 31 1.26 -27.66 0.56
CA ALA A 31 1.03 -27.88 1.99
C ALA A 31 1.76 -26.80 2.80
N ALA A 32 1.01 -26.09 3.63
CA ALA A 32 1.57 -25.11 4.54
C ALA A 32 2.68 -25.77 5.38
N PRO A 33 3.86 -25.12 5.57
CA PRO A 33 4.88 -25.69 6.44
C PRO A 33 4.29 -25.88 7.83
N GLU A 34 4.49 -27.08 8.38
CA GLU A 34 4.01 -27.49 9.70
C GLU A 34 4.54 -26.51 10.75
N GLN A 35 3.71 -25.58 11.20
CA GLN A 35 4.08 -24.69 12.29
C GLN A 35 4.06 -25.49 13.58
N LYS A 36 5.26 -25.93 13.98
CA LYS A 36 5.52 -26.55 15.29
C LYS A 36 4.90 -25.67 16.38
N PRO A 37 4.07 -26.21 17.29
CA PRO A 37 3.39 -25.39 18.28
C PRO A 37 4.43 -24.71 19.16
N PHE A 38 4.62 -23.41 18.93
CA PHE A 38 5.51 -22.54 19.69
C PHE A 38 5.00 -22.30 21.13
N LEU A 39 3.90 -22.97 21.49
CA LEU A 39 3.26 -22.99 22.80
C LEU A 39 3.83 -24.08 23.74
N LYS A 40 5.09 -24.46 23.55
CA LYS A 40 5.87 -25.26 24.52
C LYS A 40 7.22 -24.60 24.86
N ARG A 41 7.27 -23.26 24.83
CA ARG A 41 8.34 -22.49 25.49
C ARG A 41 7.90 -22.22 26.94
N PRO A 42 8.59 -22.75 27.96
CA PRO A 42 8.14 -22.73 29.36
C PRO A 42 8.09 -21.33 30.01
N TRP A 43 8.40 -20.26 29.29
CA TRP A 43 8.37 -18.88 29.83
C TRP A 43 7.00 -18.17 29.65
N VAL A 44 6.10 -18.67 28.79
CA VAL A 44 4.82 -17.99 28.45
C VAL A 44 3.71 -18.19 29.50
N TRP A 45 3.86 -19.11 30.45
CA TRP A 45 2.88 -19.31 31.54
C TRP A 45 3.11 -18.43 32.78
N GLY A 46 4.11 -17.56 32.79
CA GLY A 46 4.39 -16.68 33.94
C GLY A 46 3.45 -15.46 34.07
N VAL A 47 2.73 -15.06 33.02
CA VAL A 47 1.97 -13.79 33.01
C VAL A 47 0.43 -13.99 33.05
N ALA A 48 -0.06 -15.21 32.87
CA ALA A 48 -1.51 -15.51 32.86
C ALA A 48 -2.12 -15.85 34.24
N ALA A 49 -1.36 -15.71 35.33
CA ALA A 49 -1.86 -15.89 36.71
C ALA A 49 -2.11 -14.57 37.46
N ALA A 50 -2.07 -13.42 36.78
CA ALA A 50 -2.24 -12.09 37.38
C ALA A 50 -3.48 -11.32 36.88
N LEU A 51 -4.49 -12.01 36.33
CA LEU A 51 -5.70 -11.36 35.80
C LEU A 51 -6.98 -12.16 36.07
N VAL A 52 -7.08 -12.75 37.27
CA VAL A 52 -8.32 -13.38 37.80
C VAL A 52 -8.70 -12.88 39.21
N ILE A 53 -8.03 -11.86 39.76
CA ILE A 53 -8.47 -11.22 41.01
C ILE A 53 -8.58 -9.71 40.77
N GLY A 54 -9.66 -9.29 40.13
CA GLY A 54 -9.82 -7.89 39.73
C GLY A 54 -11.25 -7.48 39.38
N ILE A 55 -12.26 -8.13 39.94
CA ILE A 55 -13.66 -7.69 40.01
C ILE A 55 -14.15 -8.26 41.34
N GLY A 56 -14.41 -7.55 42.43
CA GLY A 56 -14.82 -6.16 42.63
C GLY A 56 -16.02 -6.24 43.57
N ILE A 57 -15.87 -5.86 44.83
CA ILE A 57 -16.98 -5.40 45.70
C ILE A 57 -16.40 -4.33 46.62
N GLY A 58 -16.62 -3.07 46.25
CA GLY A 58 -16.55 -1.97 47.20
C GLY A 58 -17.79 -2.01 48.09
N ASN A 59 -17.58 -2.04 49.40
CA ASN A 59 -18.57 -1.62 50.38
C ASN A 59 -17.84 -0.83 51.47
N ALA A 60 -18.37 0.36 51.72
CA ALA A 60 -17.89 1.31 52.69
C ALA A 60 -18.08 0.76 54.12
N ASN A 61 -17.01 0.76 54.93
CA ASN A 61 -17.10 1.12 56.35
C ASN A 61 -15.70 1.30 56.96
N GLY A 62 -15.45 2.50 57.50
CA GLY A 62 -14.76 2.79 58.77
C GLY A 62 -13.35 2.24 59.07
N GLY A 63 -12.47 3.15 59.52
CA GLY A 63 -11.29 2.86 60.33
C GLY A 63 -9.98 3.25 59.64
N SER A 64 -9.52 4.49 59.79
CA SER A 64 -8.63 4.95 60.87
C SER A 64 -7.14 4.71 60.57
N GLU A 65 -6.50 5.83 60.20
CA GLU A 65 -5.24 6.40 60.72
C GLU A 65 -3.84 5.80 60.44
N ALA A 66 -2.91 6.77 60.34
CA ALA A 66 -1.44 6.74 60.37
C ALA A 66 -0.71 6.29 59.09
N ALA A 67 -0.13 7.26 58.36
CA ALA A 67 1.28 7.69 58.45
C ALA A 67 2.09 7.00 57.33
N ASP A 68 3.13 7.53 56.69
CA ASP A 68 4.04 8.63 56.97
C ASP A 68 4.67 9.06 55.64
N SER A 69 5.07 10.32 55.54
CA SER A 69 5.78 10.91 54.41
C SER A 69 7.23 10.43 54.35
N ILE A 70 7.80 10.18 53.15
CA ILE A 70 9.20 10.58 52.89
C ILE A 70 9.57 10.62 51.42
N GLU A 71 10.11 11.78 51.04
CA GLU A 71 11.12 12.03 50.01
C GLU A 71 12.13 10.89 49.83
N ALA A 72 12.64 10.71 48.60
CA ALA A 72 14.06 10.94 48.32
C ALA A 72 14.39 10.75 46.84
N ALA A 73 15.20 11.67 46.35
CA ALA A 73 15.80 11.75 45.04
C ALA A 73 16.92 10.70 44.81
N SER A 74 17.53 10.82 43.62
CA SER A 74 18.91 10.42 43.27
C SER A 74 19.03 9.00 42.69
N THR A 75 19.89 8.65 41.74
CA THR A 75 20.92 9.33 40.92
C THR A 75 21.51 8.26 39.99
N SER A 76 21.86 8.67 38.76
CA SER A 76 23.12 8.39 38.05
C SER A 76 23.52 7.01 37.48
N SER A 77 24.15 7.15 36.30
CA SER A 77 25.34 6.46 35.73
C SER A 77 25.11 5.19 34.91
N ALA A 78 25.34 5.23 33.57
CA ALA A 78 26.63 5.22 32.82
C ALA A 78 27.21 3.77 32.72
N ALA A 79 27.80 3.25 31.65
CA ALA A 79 28.40 3.76 30.41
C ALA A 79 28.65 2.60 29.40
N GLY A 80 29.16 2.94 28.20
CA GLY A 80 30.02 2.11 27.33
C GLY A 80 29.31 1.55 26.08
N SER A 81 29.47 2.01 24.83
CA SER A 81 30.62 2.44 24.02
C SER A 81 31.57 1.32 23.60
N SER A 82 31.50 0.91 22.31
CA SER A 82 32.66 0.85 21.42
C SER A 82 32.25 0.50 19.97
N SER A 83 32.90 1.19 19.04
CA SER A 83 32.61 1.33 17.61
C SER A 83 33.45 0.35 16.72
N PRO A 84 33.91 0.69 15.49
CA PRO A 84 33.53 0.04 14.23
C PRO A 84 34.70 -0.68 13.51
N THR A 85 34.43 -1.41 12.43
CA THR A 85 35.50 -1.92 11.53
C THR A 85 35.11 -1.89 10.05
N ALA A 86 35.82 -1.07 9.29
CA ALA A 86 36.17 -1.17 7.87
C ALA A 86 37.68 -0.81 7.80
N PRO A 87 38.53 -1.19 6.81
CA PRO A 87 38.33 -0.95 5.36
C PRO A 87 39.09 -1.91 4.39
N ALA A 88 39.20 -1.47 3.12
CA ALA A 88 40.19 -1.82 2.06
C ALA A 88 39.94 -3.08 1.20
N GLU A 89 40.30 -3.21 -0.07
CA GLU A 89 40.50 -2.36 -1.27
C GLU A 89 40.92 -3.33 -2.41
N SER A 90 40.74 -2.92 -3.67
CA SER A 90 41.52 -3.30 -4.88
C SER A 90 41.35 -4.66 -5.59
N SER A 91 40.90 -4.54 -6.85
CA SER A 91 41.60 -4.91 -8.12
C SER A 91 41.89 -6.38 -8.48
N SER A 92 41.41 -6.83 -9.66
CA SER A 92 42.25 -7.06 -10.87
C SER A 92 41.57 -7.95 -11.94
N SER A 93 41.74 -7.55 -13.20
CA SER A 93 41.53 -8.35 -14.43
C SER A 93 42.80 -9.19 -14.72
N PRO A 94 42.72 -10.35 -15.43
CA PRO A 94 43.01 -10.36 -16.87
C PRO A 94 42.25 -11.40 -17.72
N ALA A 95 42.46 -11.27 -19.03
CA ALA A 95 41.91 -12.00 -20.18
C ALA A 95 42.37 -13.46 -20.37
N THR A 96 41.59 -14.28 -21.09
CA THR A 96 42.07 -15.04 -22.29
C THR A 96 40.92 -15.70 -23.07
N ALA A 97 40.99 -15.60 -24.40
CA ALA A 97 40.20 -16.36 -25.37
C ALA A 97 40.74 -17.80 -25.54
N PRO A 98 39.92 -18.74 -26.03
CA PRO A 98 40.37 -19.42 -27.25
C PRO A 98 39.30 -19.57 -28.35
N THR A 99 39.77 -19.36 -29.57
CA THR A 99 39.19 -19.68 -30.87
C THR A 99 38.73 -21.14 -30.96
N THR A 100 37.54 -21.38 -31.53
CA THR A 100 37.18 -22.70 -32.10
C THR A 100 36.40 -22.51 -33.40
N VAL A 101 37.14 -22.76 -34.49
CA VAL A 101 36.79 -23.48 -35.73
C VAL A 101 35.39 -23.27 -36.35
N VAL A 102 35.40 -22.60 -37.51
CA VAL A 102 34.32 -22.56 -38.50
C VAL A 102 34.40 -23.79 -39.42
N PRO A 103 33.33 -24.59 -39.55
CA PRO A 103 33.10 -25.42 -40.73
C PRO A 103 32.20 -24.69 -41.76
N PRO A 104 32.45 -24.81 -43.08
CA PRO A 104 31.64 -24.16 -44.10
C PRO A 104 30.37 -24.98 -44.37
N ALA A 105 29.21 -24.42 -44.02
CA ALA A 105 27.91 -24.97 -44.40
C ALA A 105 27.29 -24.14 -45.52
N ALA A 106 27.27 -24.78 -46.69
CA ALA A 106 26.40 -24.59 -47.85
C ALA A 106 25.40 -23.42 -47.84
N VAL A 107 25.52 -22.58 -48.88
CA VAL A 107 24.54 -21.58 -49.30
C VAL A 107 23.17 -22.21 -49.56
N ALA A 108 22.20 -21.93 -48.68
CA ALA A 108 20.78 -22.11 -48.95
C ALA A 108 20.22 -20.82 -49.57
N PRO A 109 19.29 -20.90 -50.55
CA PRO A 109 18.75 -19.72 -51.23
C PRO A 109 17.98 -18.80 -50.27
N THR A 110 18.28 -17.51 -50.37
CA THR A 110 17.68 -16.40 -49.63
C THR A 110 16.19 -16.30 -49.94
N GLN A 111 15.32 -16.71 -49.02
CA GLN A 111 13.93 -16.26 -49.00
C GLN A 111 13.92 -14.85 -48.39
N PRO A 112 13.26 -13.86 -49.02
CA PRO A 112 13.06 -12.57 -48.40
C PRO A 112 12.27 -12.75 -47.09
N PRO A 113 12.64 -12.06 -45.99
CA PRO A 113 11.84 -12.10 -44.77
C PRO A 113 10.49 -11.45 -45.05
N THR A 114 9.42 -12.25 -45.08
CA THR A 114 8.07 -11.69 -45.01
C THR A 114 7.83 -11.30 -43.56
N THR A 115 8.06 -10.02 -43.24
CA THR A 115 7.70 -9.44 -41.95
C THR A 115 6.19 -9.61 -41.74
N PRO A 116 5.73 -10.36 -40.71
CA PRO A 116 4.32 -10.35 -40.38
C PRO A 116 3.90 -8.93 -40.00
N PRO A 117 2.74 -8.43 -40.47
CA PRO A 117 2.22 -7.13 -40.06
C PRO A 117 2.21 -7.03 -38.52
N PRO A 118 2.61 -5.89 -37.94
CA PRO A 118 2.48 -5.70 -36.50
C PRO A 118 1.01 -5.87 -36.11
N ALA A 119 0.73 -6.79 -35.19
CA ALA A 119 -0.59 -6.93 -34.59
C ALA A 119 -0.95 -5.61 -33.91
N PRO A 120 -2.16 -5.06 -34.13
CA PRO A 120 -2.63 -3.91 -33.36
C PRO A 120 -2.65 -4.30 -31.88
N ALA A 121 -1.84 -3.63 -31.07
CA ALA A 121 -1.98 -3.71 -29.62
C ALA A 121 -3.21 -2.88 -29.24
N THR A 122 -4.39 -3.49 -29.31
CA THR A 122 -5.62 -2.88 -28.79
C THR A 122 -5.61 -3.00 -27.27
N GLN A 123 -4.93 -2.07 -26.60
CA GLN A 123 -5.27 -1.74 -25.21
C GLN A 123 -6.49 -0.82 -25.26
N PRO A 124 -7.50 -1.03 -24.39
CA PRO A 124 -8.56 -0.05 -24.25
C PRO A 124 -7.93 1.24 -23.72
N GLU A 125 -7.78 2.25 -24.58
CA GLU A 125 -7.40 3.58 -24.15
C GLU A 125 -8.49 4.07 -23.20
N VAL A 126 -8.21 4.06 -21.89
CA VAL A 126 -9.04 4.76 -20.92
C VAL A 126 -8.76 6.24 -21.13
N VAL A 127 -9.54 6.85 -22.02
CA VAL A 127 -9.42 8.27 -22.33
C VAL A 127 -10.35 9.04 -21.39
N VAL A 128 -9.78 9.70 -20.41
CA VAL A 128 -10.51 10.70 -19.61
C VAL A 128 -10.43 12.07 -20.29
N ASP A 129 -11.40 12.95 -20.03
CA ASP A 129 -11.34 14.38 -20.33
C ASP A 129 -12.13 15.14 -19.26
N PHE A 130 -11.42 15.79 -18.33
CA PHE A 130 -12.03 16.57 -17.26
C PHE A 130 -11.14 17.73 -16.84
N ALA A 131 -11.71 18.69 -16.11
CA ALA A 131 -10.95 19.73 -15.42
C ALA A 131 -10.62 19.24 -14.01
N MET A 132 -9.34 19.29 -13.65
CA MET A 132 -8.86 18.81 -12.35
C MET A 132 -9.58 19.54 -11.20
N PRO A 133 -10.22 18.83 -10.26
CA PRO A 133 -10.84 19.45 -9.09
C PRO A 133 -9.80 20.14 -8.19
N ASP A 134 -10.26 21.08 -7.38
CA ASP A 134 -9.48 21.61 -6.26
C ASP A 134 -9.58 20.63 -5.09
N LEU A 135 -8.48 19.95 -4.81
CA LEU A 135 -8.38 18.90 -3.79
C LEU A 135 -7.58 19.36 -2.57
N VAL A 136 -7.07 20.59 -2.55
CA VAL A 136 -6.31 21.08 -1.40
C VAL A 136 -7.26 21.29 -0.21
N GLY A 137 -6.84 20.80 0.97
CA GLY A 137 -7.59 20.93 2.22
C GLY A 137 -8.64 19.83 2.45
N VAL A 138 -8.90 18.95 1.48
CA VAL A 138 -9.75 17.77 1.70
C VAL A 138 -8.93 16.59 2.24
N ASP A 139 -9.61 15.62 2.86
CA ASP A 139 -8.94 14.38 3.25
C ASP A 139 -8.59 13.52 2.02
N LEU A 140 -7.54 12.71 2.13
CA LEU A 140 -7.02 11.95 1.00
C LEU A 140 -8.02 10.91 0.46
N GLN A 141 -8.89 10.33 1.30
CA GLN A 141 -9.90 9.39 0.81
C GLN A 141 -10.89 10.11 -0.11
N THR A 142 -11.41 11.25 0.34
CA THR A 142 -12.31 12.10 -0.46
C THR A 142 -11.64 12.57 -1.75
N ALA A 143 -10.37 12.96 -1.69
CA ALA A 143 -9.61 13.39 -2.86
C ALA A 143 -9.49 12.28 -3.92
N GLN A 144 -9.12 11.07 -3.50
CA GLN A 144 -9.01 9.91 -4.39
C GLN A 144 -10.36 9.51 -5.00
N ILE A 145 -11.44 9.50 -4.21
CA ILE A 145 -12.80 9.23 -4.70
C ILE A 145 -13.21 10.28 -5.74
N THR A 146 -12.86 11.55 -5.50
CA THR A 146 -13.16 12.63 -6.44
C THR A 146 -12.44 12.44 -7.77
N VAL A 147 -11.16 12.07 -7.74
CA VAL A 147 -10.39 11.72 -8.95
C VAL A 147 -11.00 10.51 -9.67
N GLN A 148 -11.36 9.46 -8.92
CA GLN A 148 -12.00 8.25 -9.46
C GLN A 148 -13.35 8.53 -10.12
N SER A 149 -14.14 9.49 -9.59
CA SER A 149 -15.41 9.89 -10.20
C SER A 149 -15.26 10.50 -11.61
N ASN A 150 -14.04 10.93 -11.97
CA ASN A 150 -13.68 11.44 -13.30
C ASN A 150 -13.10 10.36 -14.23
N GLY A 151 -13.11 9.09 -13.81
CA GLY A 151 -12.66 7.95 -14.62
C GLY A 151 -11.18 7.60 -14.47
N VAL A 152 -10.46 8.21 -13.52
CA VAL A 152 -9.06 7.87 -13.21
C VAL A 152 -9.02 6.92 -12.01
N PHE A 153 -8.71 5.65 -12.23
CA PHE A 153 -8.80 4.64 -11.18
C PHE A 153 -7.68 4.77 -10.13
N LEU A 154 -6.46 5.04 -10.58
CA LEU A 154 -5.27 5.14 -9.74
C LEU A 154 -4.78 6.59 -9.65
N SER A 155 -4.82 7.15 -8.45
CA SER A 155 -4.02 8.31 -8.05
C SER A 155 -2.94 7.89 -7.05
N ARG A 156 -1.86 8.66 -6.97
CA ARG A 156 -0.77 8.48 -6.01
C ARG A 156 -0.84 9.52 -4.90
N SER A 157 -0.17 9.23 -3.80
CA SER A 157 0.04 10.18 -2.73
C SER A 157 1.38 9.98 -2.04
N HIS A 158 1.91 11.04 -1.44
CA HIS A 158 3.12 10.99 -0.62
C HIS A 158 3.03 11.91 0.60
N ASP A 159 3.68 11.48 1.68
CA ASP A 159 3.78 12.25 2.93
C ASP A 159 4.82 13.38 2.76
N LEU A 160 4.37 14.63 2.81
CA LEU A 160 5.23 15.80 2.62
C LEU A 160 6.23 16.02 3.77
N LEU A 161 5.97 15.44 4.94
CA LEU A 161 6.81 15.61 6.13
C LEU A 161 7.64 14.36 6.44
N GLY A 162 7.64 13.34 5.56
CA GLY A 162 8.37 12.12 5.82
C GLY A 162 8.10 11.00 4.82
N SER A 163 8.00 9.77 5.34
CA SER A 163 7.81 8.56 4.53
C SER A 163 6.97 7.53 5.30
N ARG A 164 5.90 8.01 5.94
CA ARG A 164 4.99 7.16 6.70
C ARG A 164 4.00 6.46 5.76
N ASN A 165 3.54 5.27 6.16
CA ASN A 165 2.54 4.52 5.41
C ASN A 165 1.15 5.10 5.63
N GLN A 166 0.45 5.35 4.53
CA GLN A 166 -0.90 5.91 4.51
C GLN A 166 -1.92 4.77 4.59
N LEU A 167 -2.09 4.18 5.77
CA LEU A 167 -2.96 3.00 5.96
C LEU A 167 -4.46 3.34 6.00
N VAL A 168 -4.78 4.57 6.42
CA VAL A 168 -6.15 5.08 6.52
C VAL A 168 -6.15 6.46 5.90
N ASP A 169 -6.54 6.54 4.63
CA ASP A 169 -6.41 7.76 3.83
C ASP A 169 -7.16 8.96 4.43
N SER A 170 -8.30 8.74 5.09
CA SER A 170 -9.03 9.80 5.78
C SER A 170 -8.29 10.41 6.99
N ASN A 171 -7.17 9.83 7.44
CA ASN A 171 -6.27 10.43 8.44
C ASN A 171 -5.24 11.38 7.84
N TRP A 172 -5.29 11.62 6.53
CA TRP A 172 -4.38 12.47 5.78
C TRP A 172 -5.13 13.62 5.14
N MET A 173 -4.50 14.79 5.07
CA MET A 173 -5.03 16.01 4.45
C MET A 173 -4.15 16.39 3.27
N VAL A 174 -4.78 16.70 2.14
CA VAL A 174 -4.09 17.11 0.92
C VAL A 174 -3.61 18.54 1.05
N CYS A 175 -2.30 18.74 0.91
CA CYS A 175 -1.67 20.06 0.91
C CYS A 175 -1.31 20.53 -0.50
N THR A 176 -0.94 19.60 -1.38
CA THR A 176 -0.56 19.90 -2.76
C THR A 176 -1.12 18.87 -3.73
N GLN A 177 -1.36 19.31 -4.96
CA GLN A 177 -1.69 18.45 -6.10
C GLN A 177 -0.77 18.81 -7.25
N ASN A 178 -0.18 17.80 -7.90
CA ASN A 178 0.76 18.03 -9.00
C ASN A 178 0.09 18.59 -10.26
N VAL A 179 -1.19 18.25 -10.48
CA VAL A 179 -2.05 18.84 -11.51
C VAL A 179 -2.86 19.97 -10.85
N PRO A 180 -2.64 21.25 -11.20
CA PRO A 180 -3.38 22.38 -10.65
C PRO A 180 -4.89 22.28 -10.88
N ALA A 181 -5.67 22.82 -9.94
CA ALA A 181 -7.11 22.94 -10.09
C ALA A 181 -7.49 23.68 -11.40
N GLY A 182 -8.50 23.18 -12.09
CA GLY A 182 -8.96 23.68 -13.38
C GLY A 182 -8.11 23.26 -14.59
N GLN A 183 -6.93 22.67 -14.39
CA GLN A 183 -6.13 22.17 -15.50
C GLN A 183 -6.85 21.00 -16.19
N ARG A 184 -6.87 21.01 -17.53
CA ARG A 184 -7.42 19.89 -18.31
C ARG A 184 -6.54 18.65 -18.17
N VAL A 185 -7.19 17.53 -17.86
CA VAL A 185 -6.59 16.20 -17.77
C VAL A 185 -7.20 15.35 -18.87
N THR A 186 -6.36 14.84 -19.78
CA THR A 186 -6.80 14.10 -20.97
C THR A 186 -5.94 12.87 -21.25
N GLY A 187 -6.54 11.80 -21.76
CA GLY A 187 -5.81 10.59 -22.19
C GLY A 187 -5.51 9.63 -21.05
N GLU A 188 -4.44 8.85 -21.19
CA GLU A 188 -4.02 7.84 -20.20
C GLU A 188 -3.27 8.51 -19.05
N VAL A 189 -3.93 8.67 -17.91
CA VAL A 189 -3.40 9.41 -16.75
C VAL A 189 -3.34 8.60 -15.46
N GLU A 190 -3.53 7.28 -15.57
CA GLU A 190 -3.45 6.34 -14.46
C GLU A 190 -2.10 6.47 -13.72
N GLY A 191 -2.17 6.76 -12.42
CA GLY A 191 -1.00 6.94 -11.56
C GLY A 191 -0.19 8.21 -11.80
N LEU A 192 -0.67 9.13 -12.66
CA LEU A 192 0.01 10.40 -12.94
C LEU A 192 -0.46 11.54 -12.03
N ILE A 193 -1.64 11.42 -11.43
CA ILE A 193 -2.14 12.38 -10.43
C ILE A 193 -1.52 12.01 -9.09
N ASP A 194 -0.73 12.93 -8.52
CA ASP A 194 -0.02 12.75 -7.27
C ASP A 194 -0.42 13.85 -6.27
N LEU A 195 -0.78 13.41 -5.06
CA LEU A 195 -1.28 14.25 -3.98
C LEU A 195 -0.25 14.29 -2.83
N GLY A 196 0.30 15.46 -2.55
CA GLY A 196 1.14 15.67 -1.39
C GLY A 196 0.27 15.88 -0.15
N VAL A 197 0.49 15.07 0.89
CA VAL A 197 -0.37 15.03 2.08
C VAL A 197 0.41 15.17 3.38
N VAL A 198 -0.29 15.57 4.44
CA VAL A 198 0.19 15.55 5.84
C VAL A 198 -0.83 14.84 6.73
N LYS A 199 -0.43 14.40 7.94
CA LYS A 199 -1.38 13.80 8.87
C LYS A 199 -2.33 14.88 9.42
N ARG A 200 -3.55 14.49 9.79
CA ARG A 200 -4.68 15.38 10.16
C ARG A 200 -4.50 16.37 11.32
N GLU A 201 -3.31 16.66 11.82
CA GLU A 201 -3.10 17.70 12.83
C GLU A 201 -1.76 18.44 12.57
N GLU A 202 -1.17 18.19 11.41
CA GLU A 202 0.08 18.75 10.96
C GLU A 202 -0.17 19.94 10.02
N THR A 203 0.82 20.81 9.93
CA THR A 203 0.75 22.01 9.07
C THR A 203 1.29 21.68 7.69
N CYS A 204 0.58 22.10 6.64
CA CYS A 204 1.09 22.05 5.27
C CYS A 204 2.32 22.96 5.11
N PRO A 205 3.38 22.50 4.43
CA PRO A 205 4.58 23.31 4.17
C PRO A 205 4.34 24.47 3.20
#